data_AF-A0A929IJA5-F1
#
_entry.id   AF-A0A929IJA5-F1
#
_cell.length_a   1.000
_cell.length_b   1.000
_cell.length_c   1.000
_cell.angle_alpha   90.00
_cell.angle_beta   90.00
_cell.angle_gamma   90.00
#
_symmetry.space_group_name_H-M   'P 1'
#
loop_
_entity.id
_entity.type
_entity.pdbx_description
1 polymer ?
#
loop_
_entity_poly.entity_id
_entity_poly.type
_entity_poly.pdbx_seq_one_letter_code
_entity_poly.pdbx_strand_id
1 'polypeptide(L)'
;MFNRDRLWAWGFVIFLWITYIFVFFAVDWVNDDGGIWLALLIGGGLVLLYNTASIASMIKHYGEDKEAIYGIDIRHLDEMRERAKSGKS
;
A
#
# COMPACT_ATOMS: atom_id res chain seq x y z
N MET A 1 14.53 -3.60 -3.01
CA MET A 1 13.88 -2.33 -2.62
C MET A 1 12.36 -2.46 -2.62
N PHE A 2 11.70 -2.75 -3.75
CA PHE A 2 10.23 -2.86 -3.86
C PHE A 2 9.53 -3.76 -2.83
N ASN A 3 9.97 -5.01 -2.63
CA ASN A 3 9.33 -5.90 -1.65
C ASN A 3 9.45 -5.39 -0.21
N ARG A 4 10.51 -4.63 0.09
CA ARG A 4 10.72 -4.04 1.41
C ARG A 4 9.82 -2.82 1.62
N ASP A 5 9.68 -1.97 0.60
CA ASP A 5 8.81 -0.80 0.67
C ASP A 5 7.32 -1.22 0.74
N ARG A 6 6.94 -2.26 -0.01
CA ARG A 6 5.63 -2.91 0.09
C ARG A 6 5.37 -3.49 1.48
N LEU A 7 6.37 -4.12 2.09
CA LEU A 7 6.26 -4.65 3.46
C LEU A 7 6.03 -3.53 4.48
N TRP A 8 6.76 -2.42 4.37
CA TRP A 8 6.55 -1.27 5.25
C TRP A 8 5.19 -0.61 5.04
N ALA A 9 4.71 -0.48 3.80
CA ALA A 9 3.39 0.06 3.51
C ALA A 9 2.28 -0.76 4.18
N TRP A 10 2.33 -2.09 4.09
CA TRP A 10 1.40 -2.96 4.81
C TRP A 10 1.61 -2.91 6.33
N GLY A 11 2.87 -2.81 6.79
CA GLY A 11 3.20 -2.68 8.20
C GLY A 11 2.53 -1.46 8.85
N PHE A 12 2.53 -0.31 8.16
CA PHE A 12 1.83 0.89 8.65
C PHE A 12 0.32 0.70 8.76
N VAL A 13 -0.32 0.05 7.79
CA VAL A 13 -1.75 -0.26 7.85
C VAL A 13 -2.07 -1.19 9.01
N ILE A 14 -1.29 -2.26 9.19
CA ILE A 14 -1.48 -3.22 10.29
C ILE A 14 -1.31 -2.50 11.64
N PHE A 15 -0.29 -1.65 11.78
CA PHE A 15 -0.07 -0.88 12.99
C PHE A 15 -1.23 0.09 13.29
N LEU A 16 -1.79 0.73 12.26
CA LEU A 16 -2.98 1.58 12.37
C LEU A 16 -4.19 0.77 12.87
N TRP A 17 -4.44 -0.41 12.30
CA TRP A 17 -5.53 -1.30 12.73
C TRP A 17 -5.38 -1.70 14.20
N ILE A 18 -4.20 -2.15 14.62
CA ILE A 18 -3.93 -2.55 16.00
C ILE A 18 -4.14 -1.37 16.94
N THR A 19 -3.59 -0.20 16.61
CA THR A 19 -3.72 1.00 17.43
C THR A 19 -5.18 1.43 17.55
N TYR A 20 -5.93 1.41 16.45
CA TYR A 20 -7.33 1.80 16.46
C TYR A 20 -8.20 0.85 17.27
N ILE A 21 -8.04 -0.47 17.09
CA ILE A 21 -8.76 -1.49 17.85
C ILE A 21 -8.48 -1.33 19.35
N PHE A 22 -7.21 -1.12 19.71
CA PHE A 22 -6.84 -0.86 21.10
C PHE A 22 -7.57 0.37 21.65
N VAL A 23 -7.56 1.49 20.93
CA VAL A 23 -8.24 2.72 21.36
C VAL A 23 -9.75 2.51 21.45
N PHE A 24 -10.36 1.80 20.50
CA PHE A 24 -11.78 1.49 20.50
C PHE A 24 -12.20 0.80 21.80
N PHE A 25 -11.51 -0.29 22.16
CA PHE A 25 -11.79 -1.02 23.40
C PHE A 25 -11.42 -0.23 24.66
N ALA A 26 -10.35 0.57 24.62
CA ALA A 26 -9.97 1.41 25.75
C ALA A 26 -11.05 2.49 26.04
N VAL A 27 -11.65 3.07 24.99
CA VAL A 27 -12.71 4.07 25.14
C VAL A 27 -14.02 3.41 25.59
N ASP A 28 -14.39 2.28 24.99
CA ASP A 28 -15.56 1.47 25.36
C ASP A 28 -15.52 1.04 26.84
N TRP A 29 -14.34 0.69 27.36
CA TRP A 29 -14.19 0.32 28.77
C TRP A 29 -14.42 1.47 29.75
N VAL A 30 -14.13 2.72 29.34
CA VAL A 30 -14.23 3.91 30.20
C VAL A 30 -15.56 4.64 30.00
N ASN A 31 -16.26 4.44 28.89
CA ASN A 31 -17.47 5.16 28.52
C ASN A 31 -18.55 4.21 28.00
N ASP A 32 -19.73 4.25 28.62
CA ASP A 32 -20.92 3.51 28.18
C ASP A 32 -21.89 4.43 27.39
N ASP A 33 -21.33 5.34 26.58
CA ASP A 33 -22.10 6.26 25.73
C ASP A 33 -22.22 5.68 24.31
N GLY A 34 -23.44 5.31 23.93
CA GLY A 34 -23.72 4.72 22.62
C GLY A 34 -23.44 5.65 21.43
N GLY A 35 -23.44 6.97 21.63
CA GLY A 35 -23.09 7.95 20.60
C GLY A 35 -21.59 7.97 20.31
N ILE A 36 -20.77 7.94 21.36
CA ILE A 36 -19.30 7.79 21.24
C ILE A 36 -18.98 6.47 20.55
N TRP A 37 -19.62 5.38 20.98
CA TRP A 37 -19.43 4.07 20.38
C TRP A 37 -19.76 4.07 18.88
N LEU A 38 -20.90 4.65 18.49
CA LEU A 38 -21.31 4.74 17.09
C LEU A 38 -20.36 5.62 16.26
N ALA A 39 -19.89 6.73 16.83
CA ALA A 39 -18.93 7.61 16.17
C ALA A 39 -17.58 6.90 15.93
N LEU A 40 -17.10 6.14 16.92
CA LEU A 40 -15.88 5.33 16.79
C LEU A 40 -16.07 4.19 15.79
N LEU A 41 -17.24 3.56 15.75
CA LEU A 41 -17.51 2.49 14.81
C LEU A 41 -17.49 3.02 13.36
N ILE A 42 -18.26 4.07 13.08
CA ILE A 42 -18.41 4.60 11.72
C ILE A 42 -17.18 5.38 11.30
N GLY A 43 -16.77 6.40 12.08
CA GLY A 43 -15.63 7.24 11.76
C GLY A 43 -14.33 6.44 11.72
N GLY A 44 -14.11 5.59 12.72
CA GLY A 44 -12.99 4.65 12.76
C GLY A 44 -12.97 3.65 11.63
N GLY A 45 -14.11 2.99 11.41
CA GLY A 45 -14.26 2.04 10.32
C GLY A 45 -13.92 2.68 8.97
N LEU A 46 -14.39 3.90 8.72
CA LEU A 46 -14.04 4.64 7.51
C LEU A 46 -12.54 4.94 7.42
N VAL A 47 -11.90 5.41 8.49
CA VAL A 47 -10.45 5.66 8.53
C VAL A 47 -9.67 4.40 8.18
N LEU A 48 -10.03 3.27 8.79
CA LEU A 48 -9.38 1.97 8.57
C LEU A 48 -9.59 1.47 7.13
N LEU A 49 -10.83 1.52 6.64
CA LEU A 49 -11.18 1.09 5.29
C LEU A 49 -10.48 1.94 4.23
N TYR A 50 -10.56 3.26 4.33
CA TYR A 50 -9.95 4.15 3.35
C TYR A 50 -8.42 4.01 3.33
N ASN A 51 -7.76 3.97 4.49
CA ASN A 51 -6.31 3.80 4.53
C ASN A 51 -5.88 2.45 3.93
N THR A 52 -6.62 1.38 4.23
CA THR A 52 -6.34 0.05 3.66
C THR A 52 -6.55 0.05 2.14
N ALA A 53 -7.64 0.65 1.66
CA ALA A 53 -7.94 0.75 0.24
C ALA A 53 -6.91 1.62 -0.53
N SER A 54 -6.48 2.74 0.05
CA SER A 54 -5.45 3.62 -0.52
C SER A 54 -4.12 2.89 -0.68
N ILE A 55 -3.66 2.17 0.34
CA ILE A 55 -2.41 1.40 0.27
C ILE A 55 -2.54 0.23 -0.71
N ALA A 56 -3.66 -0.49 -0.69
CA ALA A 56 -3.91 -1.56 -1.65
C ALA A 56 -3.90 -1.04 -3.10
N SER A 57 -4.56 0.10 -3.35
CA SER A 57 -4.59 0.76 -4.66
C SER A 57 -3.21 1.23 -5.10
N MET A 58 -2.46 1.87 -4.20
CA MET A 58 -1.08 2.29 -4.45
C MET A 58 -0.22 1.10 -4.85
N ILE A 59 -0.30 -0.02 -4.13
CA ILE A 59 0.49 -1.21 -4.44
C ILE A 59 0.05 -1.86 -5.75
N LYS A 60 -1.25 -1.89 -6.04
CA LYS A 60 -1.80 -2.46 -7.28
C LYS A 60 -1.31 -1.67 -8.50
N HIS A 61 -1.53 -0.36 -8.52
CA HIS A 61 -1.18 0.49 -9.66
C HIS A 61 0.33 0.66 -9.81
N TYR A 62 1.12 0.64 -8.73
CA TYR A 62 2.59 0.68 -8.84
C TYR A 62 3.18 -0.53 -9.57
N GLY A 63 2.52 -1.69 -9.55
CA GLY A 63 2.94 -2.85 -10.33
C GLY A 63 2.62 -2.68 -11.81
N GLU A 64 1.38 -2.26 -12.10
CA GLU A 64 0.85 -2.06 -13.44
C GLU A 64 1.58 -0.93 -14.20
N ASP A 65 1.82 0.22 -13.54
CA ASP A 65 2.52 1.37 -14.14
C ASP A 65 4.01 1.08 -14.39
N LYS A 66 4.62 0.20 -13.59
CA LYS A 66 6.05 -0.12 -13.69
C LYS A 66 6.36 -1.05 -14.85
N GLU A 67 5.51 -2.04 -15.13
CA GLU A 67 5.64 -2.88 -16.33
C GLU A 67 5.47 -2.06 -17.62
N ALA A 68 4.55 -1.10 -17.62
CA ALA A 68 4.33 -0.22 -18.76
C ALA A 68 5.55 0.68 -19.06
N ILE A 69 6.12 1.33 -18.05
CA ILE A 69 7.24 2.27 -18.24
C ILE A 69 8.56 1.52 -18.52
N TYR A 70 8.91 0.52 -17.72
CA TYR A 70 10.22 -0.13 -17.84
C TYR A 70 10.27 -1.23 -18.91
N GLY A 71 9.13 -1.78 -19.35
CA GLY A 71 9.11 -2.78 -20.43
C GLY A 71 9.67 -2.22 -21.73
N ILE A 72 9.38 -0.95 -22.04
CA ILE A 72 9.89 -0.28 -23.25
C ILE A 72 11.37 0.03 -23.09
N ASP A 73 11.80 0.56 -21.95
CA ASP A 73 13.21 0.92 -21.73
C ASP A 73 14.13 -0.31 -21.69
N ILE A 74 13.68 -1.42 -21.09
CA ILE A 74 14.43 -2.69 -21.09
C ILE A 74 14.58 -3.23 -22.51
N ARG A 75 13.51 -3.17 -23.33
CA ARG A 75 13.57 -3.64 -24.72
C ARG A 75 14.57 -2.84 -25.55
N HIS A 76 14.60 -1.52 -25.41
CA HIS A 76 15.58 -0.68 -26.10
C HIS A 76 17.02 -0.96 -25.62
N LEU A 77 17.23 -1.17 -24.33
CA LEU A 77 18.54 -1.55 -23.78
C LEU A 77 19.02 -2.91 -24.31
N ASP A 78 18.12 -3.89 -24.44
CA ASP A 78 18.45 -5.18 -25.03
C ASP A 78 18.78 -5.06 -26.53
N GLU A 79 18.01 -4.28 -27.29
CA GLU A 79 18.29 -4.00 -28.71
C GLU A 79 19.65 -3.31 -28.90
N MET A 80 20.01 -2.35 -28.04
CA MET A 80 21.34 -1.71 -28.06
C MET A 80 22.45 -2.72 -27.76
N ARG A 81 22.22 -3.64 -26.83
CA ARG A 81 23.18 -4.66 -26.43
C ARG A 81 23.37 -5.72 -27.52
N GLU A 82 22.30 -6.09 -28.22
CA GLU A 82 22.38 -6.99 -29.39
C GLU A 82 23.10 -6.32 -30.56
N ARG A 83 22.80 -5.06 -30.87
CA ARG A 83 23.53 -4.29 -31.90
C ARG A 83 25.02 -4.17 -31.59
N ALA A 84 25.38 -3.96 -30.33
CA ALA A 84 26.77 -3.90 -29.90
C ALA A 84 27.50 -5.26 -30.00
N LYS A 85 26.76 -6.38 -29.94
CA LYS A 85 27.29 -7.73 -30.14
C LYS A 85 27.38 -8.09 -31.62
N SER A 86 26.40 -7.71 -32.44
CA SER A 86 26.37 -8.01 -33.88
C SER A 86 27.30 -7.12 -34.71
N GLY A 87 27.58 -5.89 -34.27
CA GLY A 87 28.57 -4.99 -34.88
C GLY A 87 30.04 -5.32 -34.60
N LYS A 88 30.33 -6.43 -33.91
CA LYS A 88 31.69 -6.96 -33.68
C LYS A 88 32.06 -8.14 -34.62
N SER A 89 31.23 -8.42 -35.62
CA SER A 89 31.57 -9.31 -36.75
C SER A 89 32.32 -8.55 -37.84
#